data_AF-A0A9P5L9U7-F1
#
_entry.id   AF-A0A9P5L9U7-F1
#
_cell.length_a   1.000
_cell.length_b   1.000
_cell.length_c   1.000
_cell.angle_alpha   90.00
_cell.angle_beta   90.00
_cell.angle_gamma   90.00
#
_symmetry.space_group_name_H-M   'P 1'
#
loop_
_entity.id
_entity.type
_entity.pdbx_description
1 polymer ?
#
loop_
_entity_poly.entity_id
_entity_poly.type
_entity_poly.pdbx_seq_one_letter_code
_entity_poly.pdbx_strand_id
1 'polypeptide(L)'
;MTIATELTRRLGIKVPVIQGGMMHVGTAQMASAVSNAGGLGTITALNFPTPAALRDEIQRCRRLTANPFAVNITLLPSVVPPDYHAYAQAAIDEGIGIVETAGNSPGPIISQLKDAGVTVLHKCTSIRHAQSAQKLGVDFLSIDGFECAGHIGESDITNLVLLSKARQVLKVPFIASGGFADGWGLAAALCLGASGINMGTRFLCTKEAPVHENIKQKIVQSQETDTVLLLRRWRNTSRLYKNEVALEALKVEQASKTGNFEEIAPLVNGKRGKKVFENGDAEFGVWTTGQVIGLIHDIPTCEELVQRIEKEAETVLKDRLGMIVPESNLFKGNQVAVVKSVKDLFSPEEMQMIAREFNFSETVFLHDQNAEGQFPINIFSPVNEMQFAGHPVIGTGHVVFRNLLAGISVDRETAPAKLTLLTKAGPVGIVYDHEEQTVCAEVPHNVHLHSVETPKENIVKTQPSFETSAELESMKNSYPAVSIVKGVTYTLVDFTQQPQLFAAVSSSQSQATELDDGWGPSFLGTMYYRAEDAYVEGGKRVQHLRVRMIAINLEDPACGSGNCALTAYLALQHGEKNGQYRFVSDQGSEIGRDSKIIIDVVLNEHGNGVTSIFLSGEAVPVTEGTLLLPE
;
A
#
# COMPACT_ATOMS: atom_id res chain seq x y z
N MET A 1 1.39 -9.29 3.82
CA MET A 1 0.71 -9.86 5.01
C MET A 1 -0.75 -10.10 4.69
N THR A 2 -1.49 -10.95 5.42
CA THR A 2 -2.92 -11.20 5.15
C THR A 2 -3.81 -10.25 5.95
N ILE A 3 -4.83 -9.66 5.31
CA ILE A 3 -5.82 -8.80 5.98
C ILE A 3 -6.86 -9.68 6.71
N ALA A 4 -6.60 -9.97 7.97
CA ALA A 4 -7.43 -10.88 8.78
C ALA A 4 -8.62 -10.19 9.47
N THR A 5 -9.77 -10.19 8.83
CA THR A 5 -11.04 -9.64 9.36
C THR A 5 -11.96 -10.72 9.94
N GLU A 6 -13.03 -10.30 10.63
CA GLU A 6 -14.09 -11.22 11.08
C GLU A 6 -14.71 -12.03 9.92
N LEU A 7 -14.80 -11.42 8.74
CA LEU A 7 -15.30 -12.08 7.53
C LEU A 7 -14.38 -13.23 7.10
N THR A 8 -13.07 -12.96 6.99
CA THR A 8 -12.08 -13.98 6.60
C THR A 8 -12.07 -15.17 7.57
N ARG A 9 -12.10 -14.89 8.88
CA ARG A 9 -12.03 -15.92 9.93
C ARG A 9 -13.27 -16.80 9.96
N ARG A 10 -14.47 -16.22 9.90
CA ARG A 10 -15.72 -16.98 10.01
C ARG A 10 -16.07 -17.73 8.74
N LEU A 11 -15.70 -17.22 7.58
CA LEU A 11 -16.04 -17.83 6.29
C LEU A 11 -14.92 -18.71 5.71
N GLY A 12 -13.72 -18.66 6.29
CA GLY A 12 -12.56 -19.43 5.81
C GLY A 12 -12.04 -18.95 4.45
N ILE A 13 -12.13 -17.66 4.18
CA ILE A 13 -11.62 -17.03 2.94
C ILE A 13 -10.33 -16.25 3.23
N LYS A 14 -9.46 -16.10 2.22
CA LYS A 14 -8.16 -15.44 2.37
C LYS A 14 -8.29 -13.91 2.35
N VAL A 15 -9.08 -13.39 1.41
CA VAL A 15 -9.23 -11.94 1.18
C VAL A 15 -10.66 -11.55 1.51
N PRO A 16 -10.91 -10.45 2.25
CA PRO A 16 -12.26 -10.01 2.68
C PRO A 16 -13.07 -9.41 1.52
N VAL A 17 -13.22 -10.15 0.43
CA VAL A 17 -13.87 -9.76 -0.82
C VAL A 17 -14.92 -10.82 -1.18
N ILE A 18 -16.13 -10.35 -1.47
CA ILE A 18 -17.25 -11.18 -1.89
C ILE A 18 -17.67 -10.80 -3.31
N GLN A 19 -17.87 -11.80 -4.16
CA GLN A 19 -18.68 -11.65 -5.36
C GLN A 19 -20.14 -11.90 -4.99
N GLY A 20 -20.96 -10.86 -4.97
CA GLY A 20 -22.37 -10.97 -4.56
C GLY A 20 -23.24 -11.62 -5.62
N GLY A 21 -24.47 -11.98 -5.30
CA GLY A 21 -25.41 -12.54 -6.27
C GLY A 21 -25.57 -11.65 -7.52
N MET A 22 -25.24 -12.21 -8.68
CA MET A 22 -25.39 -11.56 -9.99
C MET A 22 -26.33 -12.39 -10.86
N MET A 23 -27.52 -11.86 -11.14
CA MET A 23 -28.46 -12.50 -12.07
C MET A 23 -27.80 -12.64 -13.45
N HIS A 24 -27.99 -13.80 -14.07
CA HIS A 24 -27.39 -14.26 -15.33
C HIS A 24 -25.89 -14.55 -15.32
N VAL A 25 -25.11 -13.97 -14.39
CA VAL A 25 -23.63 -14.06 -14.39
C VAL A 25 -23.08 -15.01 -13.31
N GLY A 26 -23.74 -15.08 -12.15
CA GLY A 26 -23.35 -15.91 -11.00
C GLY A 26 -23.55 -17.41 -11.25
N THR A 27 -22.65 -18.00 -12.02
CA THR A 27 -22.57 -19.43 -12.36
C THR A 27 -21.46 -20.11 -11.54
N ALA A 28 -21.37 -21.44 -11.63
CA ALA A 28 -20.27 -22.21 -11.04
C ALA A 28 -18.90 -21.70 -11.48
N GLN A 29 -18.73 -21.33 -12.75
CA GLN A 29 -17.45 -20.84 -13.27
C GLN A 29 -17.03 -19.52 -12.62
N MET A 30 -17.96 -18.58 -12.51
CA MET A 30 -17.71 -17.29 -11.85
C MET A 30 -17.42 -17.49 -10.35
N ALA A 31 -18.26 -18.25 -9.66
CA ALA A 31 -18.12 -18.50 -8.23
C ALA A 31 -16.82 -19.25 -7.90
N SER A 32 -16.46 -20.28 -8.70
CA SER A 32 -15.22 -21.02 -8.48
C SER A 32 -13.98 -20.17 -8.74
N ALA A 33 -14.00 -19.29 -9.76
CA ALA A 33 -12.88 -18.41 -10.06
C ALA A 33 -12.57 -17.46 -8.90
N VAL A 34 -13.60 -16.82 -8.33
CA VAL A 34 -13.46 -15.92 -7.17
C VAL A 34 -13.02 -16.68 -5.92
N SER A 35 -13.57 -17.88 -5.69
CA SER A 35 -13.21 -18.71 -4.54
C SER A 35 -11.78 -19.23 -4.64
N ASN A 36 -11.31 -19.62 -5.83
CA ASN A 36 -9.92 -20.00 -6.09
C ASN A 36 -8.95 -18.82 -5.91
N ALA A 37 -9.37 -17.60 -6.27
CA ALA A 37 -8.61 -16.38 -6.06
C ALA A 37 -8.49 -15.96 -4.57
N GLY A 38 -9.24 -16.61 -3.67
CA GLY A 38 -9.17 -16.40 -2.22
C GLY A 38 -10.28 -15.51 -1.65
N GLY A 39 -11.21 -15.01 -2.48
CA GLY A 39 -12.44 -14.36 -2.03
C GLY A 39 -13.58 -15.37 -1.79
N LEU A 40 -14.80 -14.86 -1.60
CA LEU A 40 -16.03 -15.68 -1.57
C LEU A 40 -16.80 -15.54 -2.88
N GLY A 41 -16.80 -16.59 -3.71
CA GLY A 41 -17.66 -16.65 -4.89
C GLY A 41 -19.10 -17.03 -4.55
N THR A 42 -20.06 -16.57 -5.35
CA THR A 42 -21.49 -16.81 -5.10
C THR A 42 -22.23 -17.26 -6.36
N ILE A 43 -22.86 -18.43 -6.31
CA ILE A 43 -23.81 -18.91 -7.33
C ILE A 43 -25.16 -18.23 -7.11
N THR A 44 -25.76 -17.65 -8.13
CA THR A 44 -27.10 -17.06 -8.03
C THR A 44 -28.17 -18.13 -8.28
N ALA A 45 -28.93 -18.51 -7.25
CA ALA A 45 -29.91 -19.61 -7.32
C ALA A 45 -30.92 -19.44 -8.45
N LEU A 46 -31.43 -18.22 -8.63
CA LEU A 46 -32.49 -17.92 -9.61
C LEU A 46 -31.99 -17.80 -11.05
N ASN A 47 -30.69 -18.01 -11.31
CA ASN A 47 -30.22 -18.26 -12.67
C ASN A 47 -30.74 -19.58 -13.23
N PHE A 48 -31.07 -20.52 -12.34
CA PHE A 48 -31.50 -21.86 -12.66
C PHE A 48 -33.03 -21.93 -12.60
N PRO A 49 -33.68 -22.61 -13.56
CA PRO A 49 -35.14 -22.62 -13.65
C PRO A 49 -35.79 -23.51 -12.57
N THR A 50 -35.05 -24.45 -11.99
CA THR A 50 -35.55 -25.39 -10.97
C THR A 50 -34.52 -25.61 -9.86
N PRO A 51 -34.96 -26.03 -8.66
CA PRO A 51 -34.06 -26.44 -7.59
C PRO A 51 -33.10 -27.57 -7.99
N ALA A 52 -33.54 -28.51 -8.84
CA ALA A 52 -32.67 -29.58 -9.35
C ALA A 52 -31.52 -29.02 -10.20
N ALA A 53 -31.80 -28.04 -11.08
CA ALA A 53 -30.76 -27.39 -11.88
C ALA A 53 -29.78 -26.58 -11.00
N LEU A 54 -30.23 -26.02 -9.86
CA LEU A 54 -29.32 -25.44 -8.87
C LEU A 54 -28.40 -26.51 -8.26
N ARG A 55 -28.92 -27.69 -7.90
CA ARG A 55 -28.09 -28.78 -7.37
C ARG A 55 -26.99 -29.18 -8.35
N ASP A 56 -27.33 -29.33 -9.63
CA ASP A 56 -26.36 -29.67 -10.68
C ASP A 56 -25.25 -28.62 -10.78
N GLU A 57 -25.59 -27.33 -10.66
CA GLU A 57 -24.60 -26.25 -10.69
C GLU A 57 -23.75 -26.20 -9.42
N ILE A 58 -24.32 -26.43 -8.23
CA ILE A 58 -23.55 -26.54 -6.98
C ILE A 58 -22.52 -27.66 -7.10
N GLN A 59 -22.92 -28.83 -7.60
CA GLN A 59 -22.02 -29.95 -7.83
C GLN A 59 -20.96 -29.62 -8.88
N ARG A 60 -21.30 -28.84 -9.92
CA ARG A 60 -20.32 -28.32 -10.89
C ARG A 60 -19.29 -27.41 -10.25
N CYS A 61 -19.71 -26.48 -9.38
CA CYS A 61 -18.80 -25.58 -8.68
C CYS A 61 -17.80 -26.35 -7.79
N ARG A 62 -18.27 -27.37 -7.06
CA ARG A 62 -17.39 -28.24 -6.24
C ARG A 62 -16.33 -29.00 -7.04
N ARG A 63 -16.56 -29.26 -8.32
CA ARG A 63 -15.54 -29.85 -9.20
C ARG A 63 -14.49 -28.83 -9.64
N LEU A 64 -14.79 -27.54 -9.56
CA LEU A 64 -13.93 -26.44 -10.00
C LEU A 64 -13.17 -25.78 -8.84
N THR A 65 -13.64 -25.93 -7.61
CA THR A 65 -12.98 -25.37 -6.42
C THR A 65 -13.17 -26.25 -5.19
N ALA A 66 -12.11 -26.34 -4.38
CA ALA A 66 -12.16 -26.90 -3.03
C ALA A 66 -12.41 -25.82 -1.96
N ASN A 67 -12.39 -24.54 -2.33
CA ASN A 67 -12.56 -23.42 -1.41
C ASN A 67 -14.06 -23.16 -1.14
N PRO A 68 -14.38 -22.50 0.00
CA PRO A 68 -15.76 -22.13 0.32
C PRO A 68 -16.37 -21.22 -0.76
N PHE A 69 -17.63 -21.49 -1.11
CA PHE A 69 -18.45 -20.64 -1.95
C PHE A 69 -19.87 -20.56 -1.40
N ALA A 70 -20.59 -19.52 -1.79
CA ALA A 70 -21.94 -19.24 -1.33
C ALA A 70 -22.99 -19.49 -2.42
N VAL A 71 -24.26 -19.56 -2.00
CA VAL A 71 -25.42 -19.46 -2.88
C VAL A 71 -26.22 -18.20 -2.54
N ASN A 72 -26.57 -17.39 -3.54
CA ASN A 72 -27.47 -16.25 -3.37
C ASN A 72 -28.92 -16.67 -3.65
N ILE A 73 -29.84 -16.30 -2.75
CA ILE A 73 -31.29 -16.43 -2.91
C ILE A 73 -31.91 -15.03 -2.79
N THR A 74 -32.23 -14.42 -3.93
CA THR A 74 -32.86 -13.09 -3.98
C THR A 74 -34.38 -13.21 -4.04
N LEU A 75 -35.06 -12.63 -3.05
CA LEU A 75 -36.52 -12.61 -2.89
C LEU A 75 -37.09 -11.37 -3.57
N LEU A 76 -37.20 -11.41 -4.90
CA LEU A 76 -37.70 -10.28 -5.70
C LEU A 76 -39.24 -10.25 -5.75
N PRO A 77 -39.83 -9.05 -5.91
CA PRO A 77 -41.21 -8.93 -6.36
C PRO A 77 -41.35 -9.57 -7.75
N SER A 78 -42.11 -10.67 -7.84
CA SER A 78 -42.34 -11.40 -9.09
C SER A 78 -43.83 -11.65 -9.29
N VAL A 79 -44.27 -11.62 -10.55
CA VAL A 79 -45.65 -11.99 -10.95
C VAL A 79 -45.92 -13.46 -10.61
N VAL A 80 -44.91 -14.32 -10.80
CA VAL A 80 -44.94 -15.72 -10.41
C VAL A 80 -43.72 -15.96 -9.50
N PRO A 81 -43.90 -15.98 -8.17
CA PRO A 81 -42.78 -16.19 -7.26
C PRO A 81 -42.22 -17.61 -7.42
N PRO A 82 -40.89 -17.77 -7.53
CA PRO A 82 -40.24 -19.07 -7.43
C PRO A 82 -40.52 -19.73 -6.07
N ASP A 83 -40.40 -21.06 -6.02
CA ASP A 83 -40.44 -21.79 -4.75
C ASP A 83 -39.12 -21.61 -3.98
N TYR A 84 -39.01 -20.48 -3.28
CA TYR A 84 -37.81 -20.10 -2.52
C TYR A 84 -37.43 -21.14 -1.46
N HIS A 85 -38.41 -21.81 -0.85
CA HIS A 85 -38.17 -22.87 0.14
C HIS A 85 -37.51 -24.09 -0.49
N ALA A 86 -37.93 -24.48 -1.70
CA ALA A 86 -37.29 -25.57 -2.42
C ALA A 86 -35.87 -25.22 -2.89
N TYR A 87 -35.59 -23.97 -3.27
CA TYR A 87 -34.22 -23.53 -3.57
C TYR A 87 -33.33 -23.52 -2.32
N ALA A 88 -33.84 -23.02 -1.19
CA ALA A 88 -33.12 -23.08 0.08
C ALA A 88 -32.86 -24.54 0.50
N GLN A 89 -33.85 -25.41 0.35
CA GLN A 89 -33.70 -26.83 0.65
C GLN A 89 -32.67 -27.49 -0.27
N ALA A 90 -32.65 -27.17 -1.56
CA ALA A 90 -31.63 -27.69 -2.47
C ALA A 90 -30.21 -27.28 -2.07
N ALA A 91 -30.01 -26.04 -1.60
CA ALA A 91 -28.72 -25.61 -1.07
C ALA A 91 -28.34 -26.34 0.23
N ILE A 92 -29.30 -26.57 1.14
CA ILE A 92 -29.12 -27.32 2.39
C ILE A 92 -28.77 -28.79 2.11
N ASP A 93 -29.53 -29.45 1.24
CA ASP A 93 -29.34 -30.87 0.87
C ASP A 93 -27.97 -31.09 0.24
N GLU A 94 -27.51 -30.14 -0.57
CA GLU A 94 -26.16 -30.17 -1.14
C GLU A 94 -25.09 -29.79 -0.11
N GLY A 95 -25.42 -29.36 1.11
CA GLY A 95 -24.43 -29.02 2.14
C GLY A 95 -23.70 -27.70 1.87
N ILE A 96 -24.39 -26.70 1.34
CA ILE A 96 -23.87 -25.33 1.25
C ILE A 96 -23.80 -24.72 2.65
N GLY A 97 -22.61 -24.32 3.08
CA GLY A 97 -22.39 -23.72 4.40
C GLY A 97 -22.68 -22.22 4.49
N ILE A 98 -22.79 -21.53 3.35
CA ILE A 98 -22.90 -20.06 3.27
C ILE A 98 -23.99 -19.67 2.27
N VAL A 99 -24.97 -18.87 2.72
CA VAL A 99 -26.04 -18.37 1.84
C VAL A 99 -26.18 -16.85 1.98
N GLU A 100 -26.17 -16.15 0.85
CA GLU A 100 -26.53 -14.74 0.74
C GLU A 100 -28.03 -14.62 0.45
N THR A 101 -28.78 -13.88 1.27
CA THR A 101 -30.18 -13.57 1.01
C THR A 101 -30.35 -12.09 0.73
N ALA A 102 -31.29 -11.74 -0.14
CA ALA A 102 -31.62 -10.36 -0.48
C ALA A 102 -33.12 -10.23 -0.76
N GLY A 103 -33.65 -9.00 -0.72
CA GLY A 103 -35.04 -8.73 -1.06
C GLY A 103 -36.01 -8.80 0.13
N ASN A 104 -37.30 -8.89 -0.17
CA ASN A 104 -38.38 -8.66 0.81
C ASN A 104 -38.76 -9.94 1.58
N SER A 105 -39.24 -9.76 2.81
CA SER A 105 -39.77 -10.83 3.67
C SER A 105 -38.86 -12.06 3.84
N PRO A 106 -37.58 -11.90 4.22
CA PRO A 106 -36.61 -12.99 4.26
C PRO A 106 -36.79 -13.96 5.43
N GLY A 107 -37.66 -13.65 6.40
CA GLY A 107 -37.81 -14.38 7.67
C GLY A 107 -37.93 -15.91 7.54
N PRO A 108 -38.88 -16.44 6.75
CA PRO A 108 -39.06 -17.89 6.61
C PRO A 108 -37.82 -18.59 6.03
N ILE A 109 -37.17 -17.98 5.03
CA ILE A 109 -35.99 -18.54 4.37
C ILE A 109 -34.77 -18.46 5.29
N ILE A 110 -34.58 -17.33 5.98
CA ILE A 110 -33.51 -17.19 6.99
C ILE A 110 -33.69 -18.24 8.09
N SER A 111 -34.90 -18.42 8.63
CA SER A 111 -35.15 -19.43 9.66
C SER A 111 -34.78 -20.83 9.17
N GLN A 112 -35.25 -21.23 7.99
CA GLN A 112 -34.93 -22.54 7.40
C GLN A 112 -33.42 -22.77 7.26
N LEU A 113 -32.67 -21.75 6.80
CA LEU A 113 -31.22 -21.83 6.65
C LEU A 113 -30.51 -21.92 8.01
N LYS A 114 -30.93 -21.10 8.99
CA LYS A 114 -30.34 -21.08 10.33
C LYS A 114 -30.61 -22.39 11.09
N ASP A 115 -31.79 -22.97 10.95
CA ASP A 115 -32.14 -24.27 11.56
C ASP A 115 -31.26 -25.40 11.03
N ALA A 116 -30.76 -25.28 9.78
CA ALA A 116 -29.79 -26.18 9.17
C ALA A 116 -28.32 -25.84 9.48
N GLY A 117 -28.05 -24.83 10.32
CA GLY A 117 -26.68 -24.41 10.68
C GLY A 117 -25.95 -23.64 9.59
N VAL A 118 -26.64 -23.15 8.55
CA VAL A 118 -26.05 -22.38 7.46
C VAL A 118 -25.69 -20.98 7.94
N THR A 119 -24.51 -20.49 7.53
CA THR A 119 -24.12 -19.09 7.74
C THR A 119 -24.88 -18.19 6.78
N VAL A 120 -25.64 -17.23 7.29
CA VAL A 120 -26.51 -16.35 6.50
C VAL A 120 -25.97 -14.93 6.43
N LEU A 121 -25.73 -14.46 5.21
CA LEU A 121 -25.42 -13.06 4.90
C LEU A 121 -26.70 -12.41 4.36
N HIS A 122 -27.20 -11.34 4.98
CA HIS A 122 -28.41 -10.68 4.48
C HIS A 122 -28.16 -9.26 3.95
N LYS A 123 -28.54 -9.02 2.69
CA LYS A 123 -28.33 -7.77 1.98
C LYS A 123 -29.43 -6.76 2.27
N CYS A 124 -29.03 -5.56 2.71
CA CYS A 124 -29.92 -4.49 3.17
C CYS A 124 -29.51 -3.14 2.58
N THR A 125 -30.48 -2.38 2.09
CA THR A 125 -30.30 -1.00 1.61
C THR A 125 -30.58 0.07 2.67
N SER A 126 -30.99 -0.33 3.88
CA SER A 126 -31.25 0.60 4.99
C SER A 126 -30.92 -0.01 6.35
N ILE A 127 -30.58 0.87 7.29
CA ILE A 127 -30.30 0.49 8.69
C ILE A 127 -31.52 -0.17 9.36
N ARG A 128 -32.74 0.29 9.04
CA ARG A 128 -33.96 -0.30 9.60
C ARG A 128 -34.12 -1.76 9.19
N HIS A 129 -33.84 -2.07 7.92
CA HIS A 129 -33.88 -3.45 7.41
C HIS A 129 -32.76 -4.29 8.02
N ALA A 130 -31.55 -3.73 8.11
CA ALA A 130 -30.41 -4.38 8.74
C ALA A 130 -30.67 -4.77 10.21
N GLN A 131 -31.26 -3.87 11.00
CA GLN A 131 -31.66 -4.15 12.38
C GLN A 131 -32.78 -5.19 12.48
N SER A 132 -33.66 -5.25 11.48
CA SER A 132 -34.72 -6.28 11.43
C SER A 132 -34.12 -7.64 11.13
N ALA A 133 -33.21 -7.73 10.17
CA ALA A 133 -32.49 -8.96 9.85
C ALA A 133 -31.59 -9.45 10.98
N GLN A 134 -30.95 -8.54 11.73
CA GLN A 134 -30.20 -8.89 12.95
C GLN A 134 -31.06 -9.67 13.96
N LYS A 135 -32.34 -9.30 14.13
CA LYS A 135 -33.26 -10.01 15.03
C LYS A 135 -33.59 -11.42 14.55
N LEU A 136 -33.39 -11.71 13.26
CA LEU A 136 -33.56 -13.04 12.66
C LEU A 136 -32.30 -13.91 12.80
N GLY A 137 -31.24 -13.43 13.47
CA GLY A 137 -30.04 -14.23 13.75
C GLY A 137 -29.10 -14.40 12.55
N VAL A 138 -29.13 -13.49 11.58
CA VAL A 138 -28.17 -13.47 10.48
C VAL A 138 -26.75 -13.29 10.99
N ASP A 139 -25.79 -13.88 10.28
CA ASP A 139 -24.39 -13.94 10.68
C ASP A 139 -23.59 -12.73 10.22
N PHE A 140 -23.95 -12.18 9.06
CA PHE A 140 -23.44 -10.94 8.53
C PHE A 140 -24.56 -10.14 7.85
N LEU A 141 -24.37 -8.83 7.80
CA LEU A 141 -25.21 -7.91 7.04
C LEU A 141 -24.42 -7.36 5.85
N SER A 142 -24.94 -7.45 4.64
CA SER A 142 -24.35 -6.75 3.48
C SER A 142 -25.07 -5.42 3.30
N ILE A 143 -24.39 -4.32 3.58
CA ILE A 143 -24.98 -2.98 3.54
C ILE A 143 -24.76 -2.36 2.16
N ASP A 144 -25.85 -2.26 1.39
CA ASP A 144 -25.86 -1.72 0.03
C ASP A 144 -26.11 -0.21 0.06
N GLY A 145 -25.09 0.55 -0.33
CA GLY A 145 -25.19 2.00 -0.53
C GLY A 145 -25.87 2.37 -1.85
N PHE A 146 -26.22 3.64 -1.98
CA PHE A 146 -26.84 4.23 -3.17
C PHE A 146 -26.08 3.94 -4.48
N GLU A 147 -24.77 3.77 -4.41
CA GLU A 147 -23.86 3.52 -5.52
C GLU A 147 -24.02 2.13 -6.15
N CYS A 148 -24.70 1.20 -5.46
CA CYS A 148 -24.81 -0.20 -5.87
C CYS A 148 -25.55 -0.39 -7.20
N ALA A 149 -25.23 -1.51 -7.86
CA ALA A 149 -25.91 -1.96 -9.06
C ALA A 149 -27.20 -2.69 -8.69
N GLY A 150 -28.26 -2.57 -9.50
CA GLY A 150 -29.51 -3.28 -9.25
C GLY A 150 -30.38 -2.52 -8.26
N HIS A 151 -31.08 -3.23 -7.37
CA HIS A 151 -32.08 -2.61 -6.49
C HIS A 151 -31.42 -1.81 -5.36
N ILE A 152 -31.52 -0.48 -5.42
CA ILE A 152 -30.80 0.42 -4.50
C ILE A 152 -31.62 0.82 -3.26
N GLY A 153 -32.89 0.37 -3.16
CA GLY A 153 -33.84 0.88 -2.18
C GLY A 153 -34.34 2.29 -2.54
N GLU A 154 -34.86 3.01 -1.54
CA GLU A 154 -35.60 4.27 -1.77
C GLU A 154 -35.10 5.44 -0.92
N SER A 155 -34.00 5.26 -0.17
CA SER A 155 -33.51 6.26 0.78
C SER A 155 -32.36 7.14 0.26
N ASP A 156 -31.79 6.79 -0.89
CA ASP A 156 -30.71 7.54 -1.55
C ASP A 156 -29.50 7.88 -0.64
N ILE A 157 -29.15 6.97 0.28
CA ILE A 157 -28.02 7.16 1.21
C ILE A 157 -26.77 6.48 0.64
N THR A 158 -25.72 7.27 0.41
CA THR A 158 -24.41 6.80 -0.06
C THR A 158 -23.66 6.03 1.03
N ASN A 159 -22.70 5.21 0.62
CA ASN A 159 -21.96 4.33 1.53
C ASN A 159 -21.14 5.09 2.58
N LEU A 160 -20.63 6.28 2.26
CA LEU A 160 -19.90 7.10 3.24
C LEU A 160 -20.72 7.34 4.52
N VAL A 161 -22.01 7.64 4.37
CA VAL A 161 -22.93 7.88 5.50
C VAL A 161 -23.54 6.57 6.00
N LEU A 162 -23.97 5.70 5.09
CA LEU A 162 -24.68 4.47 5.45
C LEU A 162 -23.80 3.51 6.27
N LEU A 163 -22.55 3.30 5.87
CA LEU A 163 -21.61 2.43 6.58
C LEU A 163 -21.17 3.04 7.91
N SER A 164 -20.94 4.35 7.95
CA SER A 164 -20.69 5.08 9.20
C SER A 164 -21.82 4.89 10.20
N LYS A 165 -23.08 4.95 9.73
CA LYS A 165 -24.24 4.71 10.59
C LYS A 165 -24.35 3.24 10.99
N ALA A 166 -24.07 2.31 10.08
CA ALA A 166 -24.06 0.87 10.36
C ALA A 166 -23.11 0.53 11.51
N ARG A 167 -21.87 1.03 11.46
CA ARG A 167 -20.85 0.85 12.53
C ARG A 167 -21.34 1.30 13.91
N GLN A 168 -22.16 2.35 13.99
CA GLN A 168 -22.63 2.89 15.27
C GLN A 168 -23.75 2.05 15.90
N VAL A 169 -24.53 1.31 15.12
CA VAL A 169 -25.83 0.77 15.57
C VAL A 169 -26.01 -0.73 15.35
N LEU A 170 -25.21 -1.35 14.47
CA LEU A 170 -25.26 -2.79 14.23
C LEU A 170 -24.29 -3.50 15.17
N LYS A 171 -24.71 -4.65 15.68
CA LYS A 171 -23.88 -5.53 16.52
C LYS A 171 -23.35 -6.72 15.71
N VAL A 172 -24.09 -7.11 14.68
CA VAL A 172 -23.66 -8.12 13.71
C VAL A 172 -22.62 -7.50 12.77
N PRO A 173 -21.50 -8.19 12.48
CA PRO A 173 -20.50 -7.71 11.53
C PRO A 173 -21.13 -7.45 10.16
N PHE A 174 -20.68 -6.40 9.48
CA PHE A 174 -21.26 -6.01 8.20
C PHE A 174 -20.21 -5.93 7.09
N ILE A 175 -20.65 -6.19 5.87
CA ILE A 175 -19.90 -6.09 4.62
C ILE A 175 -20.38 -4.82 3.91
N ALA A 176 -19.45 -4.05 3.37
CA ALA A 176 -19.76 -2.87 2.58
C ALA A 176 -20.07 -3.28 1.13
N SER A 177 -21.15 -2.80 0.54
CA SER A 177 -21.58 -3.20 -0.78
C SER A 177 -22.05 -2.01 -1.62
N GLY A 178 -21.64 -1.99 -2.90
CA GLY A 178 -21.89 -0.88 -3.83
C GLY A 178 -20.77 0.18 -3.85
N GLY A 179 -20.27 0.52 -5.04
CA GLY A 179 -19.23 1.56 -5.16
C GLY A 179 -17.79 1.09 -4.91
N PHE A 180 -17.53 -0.21 -4.75
CA PHE A 180 -16.18 -0.76 -4.53
C PHE A 180 -15.69 -1.54 -5.75
N ALA A 181 -14.44 -1.29 -6.18
CA ALA A 181 -13.80 -1.96 -7.32
C ALA A 181 -12.32 -2.34 -7.10
N ASP A 182 -11.65 -1.79 -6.09
CA ASP A 182 -10.20 -1.87 -5.89
C ASP A 182 -9.81 -2.00 -4.39
N GLY A 183 -8.52 -2.05 -4.10
CA GLY A 183 -8.01 -2.14 -2.73
C GLY A 183 -8.17 -0.86 -1.91
N TRP A 184 -8.28 0.29 -2.57
CA TRP A 184 -8.60 1.57 -1.90
C TRP A 184 -10.01 1.55 -1.33
N GLY A 185 -10.96 1.06 -2.11
CA GLY A 185 -12.33 0.82 -1.66
C GLY A 185 -12.40 -0.16 -0.50
N LEU A 186 -11.63 -1.26 -0.55
CA LEU A 186 -11.52 -2.19 0.58
C LEU A 186 -10.96 -1.49 1.84
N ALA A 187 -9.83 -0.80 1.75
CA ALA A 187 -9.24 -0.08 2.88
C ALA A 187 -10.22 0.94 3.49
N ALA A 188 -10.91 1.72 2.65
CA ALA A 188 -11.93 2.67 3.09
C ALA A 188 -13.08 1.98 3.82
N ALA A 189 -13.60 0.86 3.29
CA ALA A 189 -14.66 0.10 3.92
C ALA A 189 -14.24 -0.43 5.31
N LEU A 190 -13.01 -0.94 5.45
CA LEU A 190 -12.47 -1.39 6.72
C LEU A 190 -12.37 -0.23 7.73
N CYS A 191 -11.87 0.93 7.31
CA CYS A 191 -11.83 2.15 8.14
C CYS A 191 -13.23 2.63 8.57
N LEU A 192 -14.25 2.43 7.74
CA LEU A 192 -15.66 2.71 8.07
C LEU A 192 -16.30 1.65 8.97
N GLY A 193 -15.56 0.59 9.33
CA GLY A 193 -15.97 -0.46 10.27
C GLY A 193 -16.55 -1.72 9.62
N ALA A 194 -16.52 -1.84 8.30
CA ALA A 194 -16.92 -3.07 7.62
C ALA A 194 -15.88 -4.18 7.84
N SER A 195 -16.31 -5.44 7.68
CA SER A 195 -15.44 -6.62 7.73
C SER A 195 -14.89 -7.04 6.36
N GLY A 196 -15.27 -6.34 5.30
CA GLY A 196 -14.90 -6.62 3.92
C GLY A 196 -15.82 -5.89 2.94
N ILE A 197 -15.61 -6.16 1.64
CA ILE A 197 -16.41 -5.58 0.55
C ILE A 197 -17.15 -6.66 -0.25
N ASN A 198 -18.30 -6.28 -0.78
CA ASN A 198 -19.05 -7.03 -1.78
C ASN A 198 -19.06 -6.26 -3.11
N MET A 199 -18.73 -6.95 -4.20
CA MET A 199 -18.65 -6.39 -5.54
C MET A 199 -19.52 -7.18 -6.53
N GLY A 200 -20.10 -6.46 -7.49
CA GLY A 200 -20.83 -7.05 -8.62
C GLY A 200 -20.22 -6.60 -9.95
N THR A 201 -20.37 -5.32 -10.28
CA THR A 201 -19.87 -4.71 -11.53
C THR A 201 -18.39 -5.03 -11.81
N ARG A 202 -17.53 -4.95 -10.79
CA ARG A 202 -16.10 -5.26 -10.94
C ARG A 202 -15.84 -6.69 -11.38
N PHE A 203 -16.59 -7.67 -10.85
CA PHE A 203 -16.47 -9.08 -11.25
C PHE A 203 -17.10 -9.37 -12.61
N LEU A 204 -18.10 -8.59 -13.04
CA LEU A 204 -18.64 -8.69 -14.39
C LEU A 204 -17.56 -8.39 -15.45
N CYS A 205 -16.60 -7.53 -15.11
CA CYS A 205 -15.46 -7.15 -15.94
C CYS A 205 -14.20 -7.96 -15.56
N THR A 206 -14.30 -9.29 -15.62
CA THR A 206 -13.17 -10.24 -15.45
C THR A 206 -13.16 -11.27 -16.57
N LYS A 207 -12.03 -11.94 -16.82
CA LYS A 207 -11.91 -12.93 -17.91
C LYS A 207 -12.88 -14.10 -17.75
N GLU A 208 -13.10 -14.55 -16.51
CA GLU A 208 -13.92 -15.72 -16.18
C GLU A 208 -15.42 -15.44 -16.18
N ALA A 209 -15.84 -14.17 -16.09
CA ALA A 209 -17.24 -13.80 -16.16
C ALA A 209 -17.85 -14.26 -17.49
N PRO A 210 -18.97 -15.03 -17.48
CA PRO A 210 -19.64 -15.54 -18.67
C PRO A 210 -20.47 -14.45 -19.35
N VAL A 211 -19.81 -13.36 -19.72
CA VAL A 211 -20.37 -12.19 -20.37
C VAL A 211 -19.59 -11.92 -21.64
N HIS A 212 -20.28 -11.55 -22.71
CA HIS A 212 -19.67 -11.21 -23.98
C HIS A 212 -18.63 -10.10 -23.83
N GLU A 213 -17.49 -10.25 -24.49
CA GLU A 213 -16.32 -9.36 -24.39
C GLU A 213 -16.67 -7.89 -24.64
N ASN A 214 -17.48 -7.60 -25.66
CA ASN A 214 -17.97 -6.25 -25.95
C ASN A 214 -18.61 -5.54 -24.75
N ILE A 215 -19.32 -6.25 -23.86
CA ILE A 215 -19.92 -5.63 -22.67
C ILE A 215 -18.84 -5.28 -21.65
N LYS A 216 -17.82 -6.13 -21.49
CA LYS A 216 -16.66 -5.86 -20.62
C LYS A 216 -15.88 -4.64 -21.13
N GLN A 217 -15.65 -4.56 -22.44
CA GLN A 217 -15.03 -3.40 -23.08
C GLN A 217 -15.88 -2.14 -22.93
N LYS A 218 -17.21 -2.27 -23.06
CA LYS A 218 -18.12 -1.14 -22.81
C LYS A 218 -18.03 -0.63 -21.38
N ILE A 219 -17.86 -1.51 -20.40
CA ILE A 219 -17.58 -1.13 -19.01
C ILE A 219 -16.29 -0.34 -18.90
N VAL A 220 -15.18 -0.84 -19.46
CA VAL A 220 -13.88 -0.17 -19.43
C VAL A 220 -13.91 1.23 -20.04
N GLN A 221 -14.78 1.45 -21.02
CA GLN A 221 -14.95 2.73 -21.72
C GLN A 221 -15.95 3.69 -21.06
N SER A 222 -16.66 3.26 -20.01
CA SER A 222 -17.75 4.03 -19.41
C SER A 222 -17.28 4.92 -18.27
N GLN A 223 -18.00 6.01 -18.05
CA GLN A 223 -17.77 6.94 -16.94
C GLN A 223 -18.71 6.64 -15.77
N GLU A 224 -18.42 7.17 -14.59
CA GLU A 224 -19.23 7.04 -13.37
C GLU A 224 -20.66 7.60 -13.53
N THR A 225 -20.85 8.47 -14.52
CA THR A 225 -22.14 9.08 -14.90
C THR A 225 -22.93 8.29 -15.96
N ASP A 226 -22.44 7.12 -16.40
CA ASP A 226 -23.11 6.26 -17.39
C ASP A 226 -24.06 5.23 -16.77
N THR A 227 -24.67 5.60 -15.65
CA THR A 227 -25.76 4.84 -15.03
C THR A 227 -27.02 5.69 -14.92
N VAL A 228 -28.19 5.04 -14.89
CA VAL A 228 -29.48 5.68 -14.72
C VAL A 228 -30.33 4.91 -13.71
N LEU A 229 -31.16 5.62 -12.97
CA LEU A 229 -32.14 5.03 -12.07
C LEU A 229 -33.48 4.89 -12.81
N LEU A 230 -34.02 3.68 -12.79
CA LEU A 230 -35.36 3.36 -13.29
C LEU A 230 -36.20 2.75 -12.18
N LEU A 231 -37.51 2.71 -12.43
CA LEU A 231 -38.53 2.10 -11.59
C LEU A 231 -38.78 2.79 -10.25
N ARG A 232 -38.39 4.08 -10.10
CA ARG A 232 -38.66 4.88 -8.88
C ARG A 232 -40.15 5.05 -8.66
N ARG A 233 -40.91 5.30 -9.73
CA ARG A 233 -42.37 5.46 -9.66
C ARG A 233 -43.08 4.25 -9.03
N TRP A 234 -42.50 3.06 -9.19
CA TRP A 234 -43.02 1.81 -8.65
C TRP A 234 -42.39 1.38 -7.31
N ARG A 235 -41.53 2.23 -6.71
CA ARG A 235 -40.75 1.91 -5.51
C ARG A 235 -39.96 0.60 -5.64
N ASN A 236 -39.41 0.39 -6.83
CA ASN A 236 -38.56 -0.74 -7.17
C ASN A 236 -37.26 -0.25 -7.80
N THR A 237 -36.72 0.86 -7.25
CA THR A 237 -35.64 1.62 -7.89
C THR A 237 -34.45 0.73 -8.18
N SER A 238 -34.06 0.70 -9.46
CA SER A 238 -32.97 -0.11 -9.97
C SER A 238 -31.94 0.76 -10.71
N ARG A 239 -30.66 0.59 -10.39
CA ARG A 239 -29.54 1.20 -11.11
C ARG A 239 -29.12 0.32 -12.28
N LEU A 240 -29.13 0.91 -13.46
CA LEU A 240 -28.91 0.26 -14.74
C LEU A 240 -27.92 1.07 -15.59
N TYR A 241 -27.35 0.44 -16.61
CA TYR A 241 -26.52 1.14 -17.58
C TYR A 241 -27.36 2.15 -18.37
N LYS A 242 -26.81 3.35 -18.60
CA LYS A 242 -27.48 4.42 -19.33
C LYS A 242 -27.34 4.20 -20.84
N ASN A 243 -28.22 3.36 -21.39
CA ASN A 243 -28.34 3.08 -22.83
C ASN A 243 -29.66 3.60 -23.41
N GLU A 244 -29.88 3.44 -24.72
CA GLU A 244 -31.08 3.93 -25.40
C GLU A 244 -32.38 3.36 -24.81
N VAL A 245 -32.41 2.04 -24.53
CA VAL A 245 -33.58 1.36 -23.97
C VAL A 245 -33.89 1.85 -22.56
N ALA A 246 -32.87 2.09 -21.73
CA ALA A 246 -33.06 2.61 -20.38
C ALA A 246 -33.55 4.07 -20.41
N LEU A 247 -33.07 4.88 -21.34
CA LEU A 247 -33.55 6.26 -21.52
C LEU A 247 -34.98 6.30 -22.06
N GLU A 248 -35.36 5.37 -22.95
CA GLU A 248 -36.74 5.20 -23.39
C GLU A 248 -37.66 4.80 -22.22
N ALA A 249 -37.23 3.83 -21.41
CA ALA A 249 -37.96 3.42 -20.20
C ALA A 249 -38.11 4.57 -19.20
N LEU A 250 -37.09 5.42 -19.04
CA LEU A 250 -37.16 6.60 -18.19
C LEU A 250 -38.22 7.60 -18.68
N LYS A 251 -38.30 7.82 -19.99
CA LYS A 251 -39.33 8.69 -20.59
C LYS A 251 -40.73 8.15 -20.31
N VAL A 252 -40.94 6.83 -20.45
CA VAL A 252 -42.21 6.17 -20.12
C VAL A 252 -42.55 6.36 -18.65
N GLU A 253 -41.59 6.13 -17.74
CA GLU A 253 -41.78 6.32 -16.31
C GLU A 253 -42.16 7.76 -15.94
N GLN A 254 -41.49 8.75 -16.54
CA GLN A 254 -41.76 10.17 -16.31
C GLN A 254 -43.12 10.61 -16.87
N ALA A 255 -43.54 10.04 -18.00
CA ALA A 255 -44.82 10.34 -18.64
C ALA A 255 -46.00 9.59 -18.00
N SER A 256 -45.75 8.48 -17.30
CA SER A 256 -46.78 7.66 -16.65
C SER A 256 -47.62 8.49 -15.68
N LYS A 257 -48.94 8.47 -15.87
CA LYS A 257 -49.90 9.08 -14.94
C LYS A 257 -50.55 8.04 -14.03
N THR A 258 -50.65 6.79 -14.50
CA THR A 258 -51.36 5.71 -13.81
C THR A 258 -50.47 4.98 -12.79
N GLY A 259 -49.16 4.86 -13.08
CA GLY A 259 -48.29 3.97 -12.32
C GLY A 259 -48.55 2.48 -12.58
N ASN A 260 -49.21 2.10 -13.68
CA ASN A 260 -49.39 0.70 -14.04
C ASN A 260 -48.09 0.11 -14.60
N PHE A 261 -47.60 -1.00 -14.04
CA PHE A 261 -46.31 -1.59 -14.43
C PHE A 261 -46.30 -2.11 -15.88
N GLU A 262 -47.47 -2.45 -16.43
CA GLU A 262 -47.62 -2.87 -17.83
C GLU A 262 -47.11 -1.83 -18.84
N GLU A 263 -47.11 -0.54 -18.46
CA GLU A 263 -46.61 0.55 -19.32
C GLU A 263 -45.11 0.42 -19.61
N ILE A 264 -44.32 -0.08 -18.65
CA ILE A 264 -42.86 -0.18 -18.75
C ILE A 264 -42.35 -1.62 -18.92
N ALA A 265 -43.17 -2.62 -18.58
CA ALA A 265 -42.81 -4.04 -18.58
C ALA A 265 -42.11 -4.56 -19.86
N PRO A 266 -42.49 -4.13 -21.09
CA PRO A 266 -41.79 -4.57 -22.32
C PRO A 266 -40.34 -4.09 -22.40
N LEU A 267 -40.01 -2.92 -21.84
CA LEU A 267 -38.68 -2.32 -21.88
C LEU A 267 -37.75 -2.88 -20.81
N VAL A 268 -38.29 -3.19 -19.62
CA VAL A 268 -37.53 -3.71 -18.47
C VAL A 268 -37.57 -5.24 -18.33
N ASN A 269 -37.85 -5.94 -19.43
CA ASN A 269 -37.95 -7.40 -19.43
C ASN A 269 -36.59 -8.08 -19.18
N GLY A 270 -36.47 -8.82 -18.07
CA GLY A 270 -35.23 -9.52 -17.70
C GLY A 270 -34.72 -10.53 -18.75
N LYS A 271 -35.59 -11.16 -19.56
CA LYS A 271 -35.15 -12.04 -20.66
C LYS A 271 -34.43 -11.26 -21.76
N ARG A 272 -34.84 -10.01 -22.00
CA ARG A 272 -34.18 -9.08 -22.93
C ARG A 272 -32.85 -8.59 -22.35
N GLY A 273 -32.82 -8.27 -21.06
CA GLY A 273 -31.58 -7.90 -20.36
C GLY A 273 -30.51 -9.01 -20.38
N LYS A 274 -30.91 -10.27 -20.17
CA LYS A 274 -30.00 -11.43 -20.29
C LYS A 274 -29.28 -11.48 -21.65
N LYS A 275 -30.00 -11.15 -22.73
CA LYS A 275 -29.46 -11.22 -24.09
C LYS A 275 -28.31 -10.25 -24.33
N VAL A 276 -28.28 -9.10 -23.65
CA VAL A 276 -27.15 -8.15 -23.69
C VAL A 276 -25.83 -8.86 -23.36
N PHE A 277 -25.83 -9.68 -22.30
CA PHE A 277 -24.64 -10.43 -21.89
C PHE A 277 -24.28 -11.58 -22.83
N GLU A 278 -25.25 -12.13 -23.57
CA GLU A 278 -25.04 -13.23 -24.51
C GLU A 278 -24.59 -12.76 -25.90
N ASN A 279 -25.13 -11.65 -26.41
CA ASN A 279 -24.90 -11.17 -27.77
C ASN A 279 -23.89 -10.01 -27.88
N GLY A 280 -23.51 -9.39 -26.75
CA GLY A 280 -22.55 -8.30 -26.75
C GLY A 280 -23.08 -6.95 -27.22
N ASP A 281 -24.40 -6.82 -27.38
CA ASP A 281 -25.06 -5.57 -27.76
C ASP A 281 -25.57 -4.85 -26.50
N ALA A 282 -24.80 -3.84 -26.07
CA ALA A 282 -25.10 -3.03 -24.89
C ALA A 282 -26.40 -2.21 -25.01
N GLU A 283 -26.95 -2.05 -26.22
CA GLU A 283 -28.19 -1.33 -26.50
C GLU A 283 -29.40 -2.29 -26.57
N PHE A 284 -29.17 -3.61 -26.60
CA PHE A 284 -30.24 -4.57 -26.84
C PHE A 284 -31.35 -4.53 -25.79
N GLY A 285 -31.04 -4.24 -24.52
CA GLY A 285 -32.00 -4.19 -23.42
C GLY A 285 -31.42 -3.51 -22.19
N VAL A 286 -32.21 -3.41 -21.12
CA VAL A 286 -31.68 -2.91 -19.84
C VAL A 286 -30.75 -3.94 -19.18
N TRP A 287 -29.63 -3.48 -18.64
CA TRP A 287 -28.69 -4.33 -17.92
C TRP A 287 -28.08 -3.60 -16.72
N THR A 288 -27.67 -4.37 -15.73
CA THR A 288 -27.33 -3.88 -14.40
C THR A 288 -25.86 -3.55 -14.27
N THR A 289 -25.57 -2.35 -13.79
CA THR A 289 -24.22 -1.89 -13.44
C THR A 289 -24.30 -0.80 -12.37
N GLY A 290 -23.20 -0.59 -11.66
CA GLY A 290 -23.08 0.36 -10.56
C GLY A 290 -22.26 1.58 -10.97
N GLN A 291 -22.30 2.67 -10.20
CA GLN A 291 -21.52 3.88 -10.51
C GLN A 291 -20.00 3.61 -10.55
N VAL A 292 -19.57 2.55 -9.86
CA VAL A 292 -18.19 2.05 -9.88
C VAL A 292 -17.67 1.68 -11.27
N ILE A 293 -18.54 1.63 -12.29
CA ILE A 293 -18.16 1.42 -13.68
C ILE A 293 -17.06 2.40 -14.14
N GLY A 294 -17.05 3.64 -13.63
CA GLY A 294 -16.02 4.64 -13.94
C GLY A 294 -14.66 4.42 -13.27
N LEU A 295 -14.52 3.42 -12.39
CA LEU A 295 -13.25 3.04 -11.75
C LEU A 295 -12.65 1.76 -12.36
N ILE A 296 -13.28 1.21 -13.41
CA ILE A 296 -12.88 -0.05 -14.02
C ILE A 296 -12.18 0.25 -15.34
N HIS A 297 -10.88 -0.07 -15.42
CA HIS A 297 -10.04 0.29 -16.57
C HIS A 297 -9.39 -0.91 -17.28
N ASP A 298 -9.68 -2.12 -16.82
CA ASP A 298 -9.04 -3.36 -17.29
C ASP A 298 -9.97 -4.58 -17.15
N ILE A 299 -9.57 -5.72 -17.75
CA ILE A 299 -10.28 -7.00 -17.69
C ILE A 299 -9.32 -8.10 -17.19
N PRO A 300 -9.00 -8.12 -15.89
CA PRO A 300 -8.09 -9.11 -15.31
C PRO A 300 -8.77 -10.48 -15.13
N THR A 301 -7.98 -11.50 -14.82
CA THR A 301 -8.49 -12.71 -14.16
C THR A 301 -9.01 -12.37 -12.76
N CYS A 302 -9.86 -13.23 -12.20
CA CYS A 302 -10.30 -13.10 -10.81
C CYS A 302 -9.12 -13.19 -9.83
N GLU A 303 -8.11 -14.01 -10.15
CA GLU A 303 -6.89 -14.15 -9.35
C GLU A 303 -6.10 -12.84 -9.30
N GLU A 304 -5.75 -12.28 -10.46
CA GLU A 304 -5.04 -10.99 -10.56
C GLU A 304 -5.81 -9.88 -9.83
N LEU A 305 -7.13 -9.83 -10.00
CA LEU A 305 -7.99 -8.82 -9.37
C LEU A 305 -7.96 -8.91 -7.84
N VAL A 306 -8.22 -10.10 -7.27
CA VAL A 306 -8.33 -10.27 -5.81
C VAL A 306 -6.97 -10.08 -5.14
N GLN A 307 -5.88 -10.57 -5.75
CA GLN A 307 -4.53 -10.35 -5.24
C GLN A 307 -4.14 -8.86 -5.28
N ARG A 308 -4.50 -8.15 -6.35
CA ARG A 308 -4.27 -6.71 -6.46
C ARG A 308 -5.02 -5.94 -5.36
N ILE A 309 -6.29 -6.27 -5.14
CA ILE A 309 -7.10 -5.67 -4.06
C ILE A 309 -6.47 -5.89 -2.69
N GLU A 310 -5.98 -7.10 -2.39
CA GLU A 310 -5.29 -7.41 -1.12
C GLU A 310 -4.02 -6.55 -0.96
N LYS A 311 -3.16 -6.51 -1.99
CA LYS A 311 -1.88 -5.78 -1.97
C LYS A 311 -2.06 -4.26 -1.86
N GLU A 312 -2.99 -3.72 -2.65
CA GLU A 312 -3.35 -2.30 -2.61
C GLU A 312 -3.88 -1.91 -1.23
N ALA A 313 -4.84 -2.67 -0.68
CA ALA A 313 -5.41 -2.40 0.62
C ALA A 313 -4.37 -2.48 1.75
N GLU A 314 -3.51 -3.51 1.76
CA GLU A 314 -2.42 -3.64 2.74
C GLU A 314 -1.55 -2.39 2.74
N THR A 315 -1.18 -1.92 1.55
CA THR A 315 -0.24 -0.82 1.45
C THR A 315 -0.90 0.51 1.79
N VAL A 316 -2.13 0.76 1.34
CA VAL A 316 -2.87 1.97 1.74
C VAL A 316 -3.00 2.03 3.25
N LEU A 317 -3.30 0.91 3.91
CA LEU A 317 -3.40 0.87 5.37
C LEU A 317 -2.04 1.14 6.03
N LYS A 318 -0.93 0.55 5.55
CA LYS A 318 0.42 0.85 6.05
C LYS A 318 0.80 2.30 5.86
N ASP A 319 0.59 2.86 4.67
CA ASP A 319 0.91 4.25 4.35
C ASP A 319 0.14 5.23 5.26
N ARG A 320 -1.14 4.92 5.56
CA ARG A 320 -1.96 5.74 6.45
C ARG A 320 -1.58 5.56 7.92
N LEU A 321 -1.22 4.35 8.35
CA LEU A 321 -0.71 4.10 9.70
C LEU A 321 0.65 4.76 9.92
N GLY A 322 1.50 4.82 8.89
CA GLY A 322 2.77 5.54 8.92
C GLY A 322 2.62 7.06 9.11
N MET A 323 1.42 7.62 8.92
CA MET A 323 1.12 9.01 9.30
C MET A 323 0.98 9.17 10.83
N ILE A 324 0.81 8.07 11.57
CA ILE A 324 0.67 8.04 13.02
C ILE A 324 1.98 7.52 13.61
N VAL A 325 2.83 8.44 14.04
CA VAL A 325 4.09 8.12 14.73
C VAL A 325 4.06 8.68 16.16
N PRO A 326 4.71 8.03 17.14
CA PRO A 326 4.83 8.58 18.48
C PRO A 326 5.43 9.98 18.44
N GLU A 327 4.78 10.96 19.08
CA GLU A 327 5.23 12.36 19.11
C GLU A 327 6.69 12.48 19.57
N SER A 328 7.12 11.61 20.47
CA SER A 328 8.49 11.55 20.97
C SER A 328 9.54 11.20 19.91
N ASN A 329 9.17 10.57 18.79
CA ASN A 329 10.11 10.07 17.78
C ASN A 329 10.15 10.93 16.51
N LEU A 330 9.12 11.75 16.24
CA LEU A 330 9.06 12.68 15.11
C LEU A 330 10.26 13.64 15.03
N PHE A 331 10.74 14.07 16.20
CA PHE A 331 11.79 15.10 16.32
C PHE A 331 13.18 14.52 16.59
N LYS A 332 13.31 13.19 16.62
CA LYS A 332 14.58 12.52 16.89
C LYS A 332 15.39 12.24 15.62
N GLY A 333 14.91 12.56 14.42
CA GLY A 333 15.71 12.36 13.21
C GLY A 333 16.81 13.41 12.99
N ASN A 334 17.65 13.17 11.99
CA ASN A 334 18.42 14.24 11.37
C ASN A 334 17.52 15.06 10.43
N GLN A 335 17.48 16.37 10.61
CA GLN A 335 16.52 17.25 9.92
C GLN A 335 17.05 17.63 8.55
N VAL A 336 16.19 17.55 7.54
CA VAL A 336 16.42 18.12 6.20
C VAL A 336 15.17 18.86 5.74
N ALA A 337 15.36 20.06 5.20
CA ALA A 337 14.31 20.77 4.47
C ALA A 337 14.45 20.54 2.97
N VAL A 338 13.32 20.44 2.26
CA VAL A 338 13.28 20.39 0.79
C VAL A 338 12.38 21.51 0.28
N VAL A 339 12.98 22.51 -0.35
CA VAL A 339 12.29 23.64 -0.98
C VAL A 339 12.04 23.28 -2.45
N LYS A 340 10.77 23.18 -2.84
CA LYS A 340 10.35 22.77 -4.19
C LYS A 340 10.31 23.95 -5.17
N SER A 341 10.51 23.66 -6.45
CA SER A 341 10.19 24.55 -7.59
C SER A 341 10.97 25.86 -7.59
N VAL A 342 12.29 25.75 -7.43
CA VAL A 342 13.19 26.90 -7.21
C VAL A 342 14.00 27.33 -8.43
N LYS A 343 13.70 26.78 -9.62
CA LYS A 343 14.45 27.12 -10.83
C LYS A 343 14.25 28.60 -11.16
N ASP A 344 15.35 29.32 -11.26
CA ASP A 344 15.44 30.75 -11.55
C ASP A 344 14.78 31.69 -10.50
N LEU A 345 14.39 31.17 -9.33
CA LEU A 345 13.79 31.98 -8.24
C LEU A 345 14.82 32.51 -7.25
N PHE A 346 15.93 31.81 -7.04
CA PHE A 346 16.95 32.19 -6.05
C PHE A 346 18.36 32.13 -6.64
N SER A 347 19.19 33.10 -6.30
CA SER A 347 20.64 33.04 -6.42
C SER A 347 21.26 32.06 -5.38
N PRO A 348 22.48 31.56 -5.60
CA PRO A 348 23.20 30.76 -4.60
C PRO A 348 23.33 31.47 -3.24
N GLU A 349 23.49 32.79 -3.24
CA GLU A 349 23.57 33.61 -2.04
C GLU A 349 22.23 33.62 -1.27
N GLU A 350 21.11 33.74 -1.97
CA GLU A 350 19.77 33.67 -1.37
C GLU A 350 19.44 32.27 -0.84
N MET A 351 19.80 31.22 -1.61
CA MET A 351 19.67 29.84 -1.14
C MET A 351 20.47 29.60 0.16
N GLN A 352 21.69 30.14 0.23
CA GLN A 352 22.52 30.08 1.44
C GLN A 352 21.90 30.86 2.61
N MET A 353 21.27 32.01 2.35
CA MET A 353 20.56 32.79 3.37
C MET A 353 19.35 32.00 3.92
N ILE A 354 18.54 31.41 3.04
CA ILE A 354 17.40 30.58 3.43
C ILE A 354 17.87 29.36 4.23
N ALA A 355 18.91 28.65 3.78
CA ALA A 355 19.47 27.50 4.49
C ALA A 355 19.96 27.89 5.90
N ARG A 356 20.58 29.07 6.04
CA ARG A 356 20.99 29.63 7.33
C ARG A 356 19.80 30.02 8.20
N GLU A 357 18.74 30.56 7.61
CA GLU A 357 17.51 30.92 8.32
C GLU A 357 16.77 29.69 8.85
N PHE A 358 16.65 28.64 8.02
CA PHE A 358 16.09 27.36 8.44
C PHE A 358 16.91 26.71 9.55
N ASN A 359 18.24 26.86 9.48
CA ASN A 359 19.18 26.35 10.49
C ASN A 359 18.99 24.84 10.79
N PHE A 360 18.55 24.07 9.79
CA PHE A 360 18.60 22.61 9.82
C PHE A 360 20.01 22.14 9.45
N SER A 361 20.28 20.85 9.64
CA SER A 361 21.56 20.26 9.23
C SER A 361 21.82 20.57 7.75
N GLU A 362 20.81 20.36 6.89
CA GLU A 362 20.85 20.67 5.48
C GLU A 362 19.49 21.13 4.94
N THR A 363 19.56 22.00 3.92
CA THR A 363 18.41 22.45 3.12
C THR A 363 18.69 22.11 1.66
N VAL A 364 17.74 21.42 1.03
CA VAL A 364 17.79 21.04 -0.38
C VAL A 364 16.86 21.93 -1.20
N PHE A 365 17.39 22.48 -2.28
CA PHE A 365 16.64 23.21 -3.28
C PHE A 365 16.39 22.27 -4.46
N LEU A 366 15.16 21.79 -4.57
CA LEU A 366 14.73 20.83 -5.60
C LEU A 366 14.20 21.59 -6.82
N HIS A 367 14.86 21.36 -7.96
CA HIS A 367 14.48 21.96 -9.24
C HIS A 367 13.55 21.06 -10.04
N ASP A 368 12.87 21.67 -11.01
CA ASP A 368 12.08 20.93 -11.99
C ASP A 368 12.95 19.98 -12.82
N GLN A 369 12.32 18.91 -13.29
CA GLN A 369 12.98 17.88 -14.07
C GLN A 369 13.61 18.46 -15.34
N ASN A 370 14.86 18.08 -15.62
CA ASN A 370 15.55 18.48 -16.85
C ASN A 370 15.08 17.63 -18.05
N ALA A 371 15.55 17.97 -19.26
CA ALA A 371 15.20 17.26 -20.49
C ALA A 371 15.63 15.77 -20.51
N GLU A 372 16.55 15.37 -19.63
CA GLU A 372 17.03 13.99 -19.46
C GLU A 372 16.25 13.21 -18.39
N GLY A 373 15.20 13.81 -17.81
CA GLY A 373 14.41 13.17 -16.78
C GLY A 373 15.04 13.18 -15.38
N GLN A 374 16.09 13.96 -15.16
CA GLN A 374 16.78 14.06 -13.86
C GLN A 374 16.23 15.25 -13.07
N PHE A 375 16.29 15.17 -11.73
CA PHE A 375 15.93 16.26 -10.83
C PHE A 375 17.20 16.95 -10.31
N PRO A 376 17.56 18.15 -10.80
CA PRO A 376 18.66 18.90 -10.23
C PRO A 376 18.38 19.29 -8.79
N ILE A 377 19.40 19.20 -7.94
CA ILE A 377 19.32 19.64 -6.54
C ILE A 377 20.56 20.42 -6.13
N ASN A 378 20.36 21.46 -5.32
CA ASN A 378 21.43 22.10 -4.54
C ASN A 378 21.27 21.74 -3.08
N ILE A 379 22.37 21.41 -2.41
CA ILE A 379 22.39 21.01 -1.01
C ILE A 379 23.20 22.05 -0.24
N PHE A 380 22.59 22.69 0.75
CA PHE A 380 23.23 23.70 1.57
C PHE A 380 23.21 23.29 3.04
N SER A 381 24.35 23.40 3.70
CA SER A 381 24.41 23.53 5.16
C SER A 381 24.17 25.00 5.55
N PRO A 382 24.04 25.33 6.85
CA PRO A 382 23.96 26.73 7.29
C PRO A 382 25.20 27.59 6.97
N VAL A 383 26.31 26.95 6.59
CA VAL A 383 27.60 27.62 6.38
C VAL A 383 28.04 27.65 4.91
N ASN A 384 27.74 26.61 4.13
CA ASN A 384 28.17 26.50 2.74
C ASN A 384 27.29 25.54 1.91
N GLU A 385 27.40 25.67 0.59
CA GLU A 385 26.89 24.66 -0.34
C GLU A 385 27.78 23.41 -0.35
N MET A 386 27.14 22.24 -0.39
CA MET A 386 27.78 20.93 -0.39
C MET A 386 27.74 20.32 -1.78
N GLN A 387 28.81 19.58 -2.14
CA GLN A 387 28.83 18.86 -3.41
C GLN A 387 27.91 17.63 -3.40
N PHE A 388 27.86 16.96 -2.25
CA PHE A 388 27.04 15.77 -2.01
C PHE A 388 26.85 15.59 -0.50
N ALA A 389 25.67 15.08 -0.11
CA ALA A 389 25.39 14.58 1.22
C ALA A 389 24.35 13.46 1.11
N GLY A 390 24.52 12.40 1.89
CA GLY A 390 23.67 11.20 1.79
C GLY A 390 22.25 11.44 2.29
N HIS A 391 22.07 11.87 3.54
CA HIS A 391 20.74 12.03 4.11
C HIS A 391 19.87 13.08 3.37
N PRO A 392 20.40 14.18 2.77
CA PRO A 392 19.57 15.07 1.96
C PRO A 392 19.11 14.44 0.66
N VAL A 393 19.92 13.57 0.06
CA VAL A 393 19.52 12.77 -1.11
C VAL A 393 18.38 11.81 -0.75
N ILE A 394 18.50 11.09 0.37
CA ILE A 394 17.45 10.19 0.86
C ILE A 394 16.15 10.96 1.16
N GLY A 395 16.24 12.04 1.93
CA GLY A 395 15.06 12.86 2.28
C GLY A 395 14.38 13.50 1.06
N THR A 396 15.16 13.96 0.08
CA THR A 396 14.61 14.49 -1.18
C THR A 396 13.93 13.40 -2.01
N GLY A 397 14.49 12.19 -2.03
CA GLY A 397 13.85 11.06 -2.68
C GLY A 397 12.45 10.80 -2.12
N HIS A 398 12.28 10.85 -0.80
CA HIS A 398 10.96 10.67 -0.16
C HIS A 398 9.96 11.73 -0.63
N VAL A 399 10.40 12.99 -0.80
CA VAL A 399 9.55 14.07 -1.32
C VAL A 399 9.16 13.83 -2.78
N VAL A 400 10.11 13.45 -3.63
CA VAL A 400 9.87 13.22 -5.06
C VAL A 400 8.93 12.03 -5.27
N PHE A 401 9.20 10.88 -4.62
CA PHE A 401 8.34 9.71 -4.71
C PHE A 401 6.94 9.98 -4.15
N ARG A 402 6.81 10.69 -3.02
CA ARG A 402 5.49 11.07 -2.47
C ARG A 402 4.69 11.98 -3.42
N ASN A 403 5.32 12.97 -4.04
CA ASN A 403 4.63 13.87 -4.99
C ASN A 403 4.16 13.10 -6.23
N LEU A 404 5.01 12.22 -6.79
CA LEU A 404 4.63 11.38 -7.94
C LEU A 404 3.48 10.44 -7.60
N LEU A 405 3.51 9.83 -6.40
CA LEU A 405 2.45 8.95 -5.91
C LEU A 405 1.16 9.72 -5.55
N ALA A 406 1.25 11.01 -5.20
CA ALA A 406 0.09 11.84 -4.90
C ALA A 406 -0.64 12.39 -6.14
N GLY A 407 0.04 12.46 -7.29
CA GLY A 407 -0.48 13.09 -8.51
C GLY A 407 -1.06 12.13 -9.55
N ILE A 408 -1.03 10.82 -9.30
CA ILE A 408 -1.42 9.81 -10.30
C ILE A 408 -2.08 8.63 -9.56
N SER A 409 -3.13 8.04 -10.14
CA SER A 409 -3.52 6.65 -9.88
C SER A 409 -2.43 5.71 -10.43
N VAL A 410 -1.23 5.74 -9.85
CA VAL A 410 -0.11 4.98 -10.41
C VAL A 410 -0.33 3.50 -10.11
N ASP A 411 -0.49 2.72 -11.16
CA ASP A 411 -0.20 1.30 -11.11
C ASP A 411 1.27 1.15 -10.66
N ARG A 412 1.52 0.53 -9.51
CA ARG A 412 2.87 0.43 -8.93
C ARG A 412 3.89 -0.25 -9.83
N GLU A 413 3.45 -0.94 -10.87
CA GLU A 413 4.33 -1.49 -11.91
C GLU A 413 4.86 -0.43 -12.89
N THR A 414 4.26 0.76 -12.94
CA THR A 414 4.56 1.83 -13.92
C THR A 414 5.21 3.09 -13.33
N ALA A 415 5.19 3.25 -12.00
CA ALA A 415 6.03 4.28 -11.36
C ALA A 415 7.49 3.97 -11.70
N PRO A 416 8.30 4.95 -12.16
CA PRO A 416 9.70 4.68 -12.46
C PRO A 416 10.38 4.17 -11.18
N ALA A 417 10.76 2.89 -11.17
CA ALA A 417 11.41 2.25 -10.03
C ALA A 417 12.72 2.95 -9.65
N LYS A 418 13.33 3.68 -10.60
CA LYS A 418 14.56 4.43 -10.42
C LYS A 418 14.38 5.86 -10.93
N LEU A 419 14.75 6.83 -10.10
CA LEU A 419 14.87 8.24 -10.47
C LEU A 419 16.33 8.66 -10.33
N THR A 420 16.67 9.83 -10.86
CA THR A 420 18.03 10.39 -10.73
C THR A 420 17.96 11.79 -10.15
N LEU A 421 18.65 12.01 -9.03
CA LEU A 421 18.93 13.34 -8.51
C LEU A 421 20.27 13.80 -9.06
N LEU A 422 20.32 14.99 -9.67
CA LEU A 422 21.57 15.56 -10.17
C LEU A 422 22.16 16.49 -9.12
N THR A 423 23.23 16.02 -8.46
CA THR A 423 24.00 16.78 -7.46
C THR A 423 25.21 17.47 -8.12
N LYS A 424 25.89 18.36 -7.38
CA LYS A 424 27.18 18.92 -7.82
C LYS A 424 28.28 17.89 -7.99
N ALA A 425 28.23 16.78 -7.24
CA ALA A 425 29.15 15.66 -7.41
C ALA A 425 28.80 14.76 -8.61
N GLY A 426 27.64 14.95 -9.23
CA GLY A 426 27.14 14.16 -10.36
C GLY A 426 25.75 13.54 -10.12
N PRO A 427 25.28 12.72 -11.08
CA PRO A 427 23.99 12.05 -10.99
C PRO A 427 23.99 10.93 -9.94
N VAL A 428 22.92 10.86 -9.15
CA VAL A 428 22.70 9.86 -8.09
C VAL A 428 21.38 9.17 -8.35
N GLY A 429 21.44 7.88 -8.65
CA GLY A 429 20.24 7.05 -8.83
C GLY A 429 19.58 6.75 -7.51
N ILE A 430 18.28 7.00 -7.39
CA ILE A 430 17.46 6.67 -6.23
C ILE A 430 16.33 5.71 -6.58
N VAL A 431 15.98 4.83 -5.65
CA VAL A 431 14.91 3.83 -5.75
C VAL A 431 14.05 3.91 -4.49
N TYR A 432 12.74 3.74 -4.61
CA TYR A 432 11.85 3.61 -3.45
C TYR A 432 11.55 2.13 -3.19
N ASP A 433 11.89 1.66 -2.00
CA ASP A 433 11.51 0.34 -1.53
C ASP A 433 10.15 0.44 -0.82
N HIS A 434 9.11 -0.12 -1.43
CA HIS A 434 7.75 -0.11 -0.89
C HIS A 434 7.55 -1.07 0.28
N GLU A 435 8.38 -2.10 0.40
CA GLU A 435 8.26 -3.08 1.49
C GLU A 435 8.88 -2.52 2.76
N GLU A 436 10.07 -1.92 2.64
CA GLU A 436 10.82 -1.32 3.74
C GLU A 436 10.46 0.17 3.97
N GLN A 437 9.64 0.77 3.09
CA GLN A 437 9.30 2.19 3.10
C GLN A 437 10.54 3.12 3.15
N THR A 438 11.60 2.74 2.45
CA THR A 438 12.87 3.48 2.43
C THR A 438 13.18 4.02 1.04
N VAL A 439 13.97 5.07 0.99
CA VAL A 439 14.66 5.47 -0.24
C VAL A 439 16.06 4.91 -0.19
N CYS A 440 16.48 4.31 -1.30
CA CYS A 440 17.81 3.76 -1.53
C CYS A 440 18.54 4.62 -2.56
N ALA A 441 19.81 4.93 -2.33
CA ALA A 441 20.71 5.63 -3.25
C ALA A 441 22.00 4.83 -3.45
N GLU A 442 22.43 4.68 -4.70
CA GLU A 442 23.76 4.12 -4.99
C GLU A 442 24.82 5.19 -4.72
N VAL A 443 25.78 4.89 -3.85
CA VAL A 443 26.79 5.85 -3.40
C VAL A 443 28.04 5.72 -4.27
N PRO A 444 28.49 6.79 -4.95
CA PRO A 444 29.78 6.78 -5.62
C PRO A 444 30.90 6.55 -4.60
N HIS A 445 31.79 5.60 -4.88
CA HIS A 445 32.86 5.21 -3.94
C HIS A 445 34.17 4.91 -4.67
N ASN A 446 35.26 5.09 -3.93
CA ASN A 446 36.62 4.67 -4.27
C ASN A 446 37.29 4.26 -2.95
N VAL A 447 36.81 3.14 -2.40
CA VAL A 447 37.19 2.65 -1.07
C VAL A 447 38.70 2.40 -1.02
N HIS A 448 39.38 3.05 -0.08
CA HIS A 448 40.82 2.90 0.13
C HIS A 448 41.11 2.68 1.61
N LEU A 449 41.76 1.55 1.89
CA LEU A 449 42.25 1.21 3.22
C LEU A 449 43.69 1.72 3.32
N HIS A 450 43.93 2.62 4.27
CA HIS A 450 45.26 3.19 4.45
C HIS A 450 46.23 2.16 5.02
N SER A 451 47.49 2.24 4.57
CA SER A 451 48.55 1.34 5.03
C SER A 451 48.96 1.57 6.48
N VAL A 452 48.78 2.81 6.97
CA VAL A 452 49.06 3.21 8.34
C VAL A 452 47.76 3.27 9.14
N GLU A 453 47.69 2.48 10.20
CA GLU A 453 46.58 2.52 11.16
C GLU A 453 46.74 3.67 12.15
N THR A 454 45.62 4.20 12.64
CA THR A 454 45.59 5.23 13.68
C THR A 454 45.98 4.61 15.02
N PRO A 455 47.03 5.11 15.70
CA PRO A 455 47.43 4.62 17.03
C PRO A 455 46.37 4.88 18.08
N LYS A 456 46.23 3.94 19.04
CA LYS A 456 45.33 4.05 20.20
C LYS A 456 45.52 5.37 20.95
N GLU A 457 46.75 5.83 21.11
CA GLU A 457 47.09 7.05 21.84
C GLU A 457 46.42 8.29 21.21
N ASN A 458 46.27 8.30 19.88
CA ASN A 458 45.60 9.38 19.18
C ASN A 458 44.09 9.39 19.42
N ILE A 459 43.48 8.21 19.61
CA ILE A 459 42.06 8.07 19.97
C ILE A 459 41.84 8.51 21.42
N VAL A 460 42.66 8.00 22.35
CA VAL A 460 42.54 8.32 23.78
C VAL A 460 42.76 9.81 24.02
N LYS A 461 43.70 10.44 23.31
CA LYS A 461 43.99 11.88 23.42
C LYS A 461 42.80 12.76 23.04
N THR A 462 41.92 12.31 22.14
CA THR A 462 40.70 13.05 21.78
C THR A 462 39.50 12.69 22.64
N GLN A 463 39.61 11.70 23.52
CA GLN A 463 38.52 11.22 24.38
C GLN A 463 38.90 11.26 25.87
N PRO A 464 38.91 12.45 26.50
CA PRO A 464 39.21 12.60 27.93
C PRO A 464 38.26 11.80 28.84
N SER A 465 37.04 11.54 28.36
CA SER A 465 36.05 10.73 29.07
C SER A 465 36.48 9.28 29.32
N PHE A 466 37.53 8.79 28.64
CA PHE A 466 38.04 7.44 28.82
C PHE A 466 38.95 7.27 30.05
N GLU A 467 39.47 8.36 30.63
CA GLU A 467 40.53 8.32 31.67
C GLU A 467 40.18 7.46 32.90
N THR A 468 38.90 7.32 33.22
CA THR A 468 38.42 6.56 34.39
C THR A 468 37.95 5.15 34.06
N SER A 469 37.98 4.74 32.79
CA SER A 469 37.43 3.46 32.35
C SER A 469 38.41 2.31 32.54
N ALA A 470 37.96 1.26 33.23
CA ALA A 470 38.70 0.01 33.38
C ALA A 470 38.88 -0.74 32.04
N GLU A 471 38.07 -0.44 31.02
CA GLU A 471 38.15 -1.06 29.70
C GLU A 471 39.29 -0.50 28.82
N LEU A 472 39.95 0.60 29.23
CA LEU A 472 40.98 1.27 28.44
C LEU A 472 42.13 0.33 28.06
N GLU A 473 42.54 -0.57 28.96
CA GLU A 473 43.61 -1.54 28.72
C GLU A 473 43.22 -2.59 27.65
N SER A 474 41.92 -2.85 27.47
CA SER A 474 41.41 -3.84 26.51
C SER A 474 41.30 -3.34 25.07
N MET A 475 41.51 -2.05 24.83
CA MET A 475 41.54 -1.47 23.48
C MET A 475 42.69 -2.04 22.65
N LYS A 476 42.46 -2.20 21.34
CA LYS A 476 43.50 -2.54 20.36
C LYS A 476 44.56 -1.42 20.31
N ASN A 477 45.79 -1.76 19.94
CA ASN A 477 46.90 -0.81 19.85
C ASN A 477 46.75 0.20 18.71
N SER A 478 46.00 -0.16 17.67
CA SER A 478 45.76 0.67 16.50
C SER A 478 44.42 0.31 15.85
N TYR A 479 43.94 1.22 15.01
CA TYR A 479 42.62 1.14 14.36
C TYR A 479 42.72 1.54 12.88
N PRO A 480 41.99 0.86 11.98
CA PRO A 480 42.08 1.12 10.55
C PRO A 480 41.55 2.51 10.18
N ALA A 481 42.19 3.14 9.20
CA ALA A 481 41.73 4.35 8.56
C ALA A 481 41.25 4.04 7.14
N VAL A 482 40.05 4.50 6.79
CA VAL A 482 39.38 4.16 5.53
C VAL A 482 38.84 5.42 4.87
N SER A 483 39.26 5.66 3.64
CA SER A 483 38.68 6.65 2.75
C SER A 483 37.56 6.01 1.95
N ILE A 484 36.35 6.58 1.99
CA ILE A 484 35.25 6.15 1.10
C ILE A 484 35.44 6.71 -0.31
N VAL A 485 35.98 7.92 -0.41
CA VAL A 485 36.45 8.60 -1.61
C VAL A 485 37.61 9.52 -1.23
N LYS A 486 38.36 10.02 -2.22
CA LYS A 486 39.40 11.02 -1.94
C LYS A 486 38.81 12.24 -1.24
N GLY A 487 39.46 12.67 -0.16
CA GLY A 487 39.04 13.84 0.61
C GLY A 487 38.06 13.55 1.75
N VAL A 488 37.58 12.30 1.93
CA VAL A 488 36.71 11.91 3.05
C VAL A 488 37.20 10.60 3.68
N THR A 489 37.75 10.72 4.89
CA THR A 489 38.40 9.60 5.61
C THR A 489 37.85 9.44 7.02
N TYR A 490 37.74 8.19 7.47
CA TYR A 490 37.30 7.84 8.81
C TYR A 490 38.25 6.82 9.46
N THR A 491 38.58 7.02 10.73
CA THR A 491 39.14 5.93 11.56
C THR A 491 38.01 5.12 12.16
N LEU A 492 38.13 3.79 12.14
CA LEU A 492 37.07 2.88 12.58
C LEU A 492 37.47 2.22 13.90
N VAL A 493 36.84 2.65 14.99
CA VAL A 493 37.12 2.19 16.35
C VAL A 493 36.09 1.15 16.79
N ASP A 494 36.52 -0.11 16.83
CA ASP A 494 35.73 -1.25 17.28
C ASP A 494 35.68 -1.30 18.82
N PHE A 495 34.48 -1.09 19.37
CA PHE A 495 34.15 -1.21 20.79
C PHE A 495 33.12 -2.31 21.06
N THR A 496 33.02 -3.29 20.18
CA THR A 496 32.11 -4.43 20.35
C THR A 496 32.25 -5.09 21.73
N GLN A 497 33.49 -5.18 22.24
CA GLN A 497 33.82 -5.75 23.55
C GLN A 497 34.01 -4.70 24.67
N GLN A 498 33.77 -3.42 24.38
CA GLN A 498 33.98 -2.29 25.29
C GLN A 498 32.73 -1.38 25.38
N PRO A 499 31.59 -1.88 25.88
CA PRO A 499 30.35 -1.13 25.93
C PRO A 499 30.44 0.13 26.81
N GLN A 500 31.28 0.14 27.86
CA GLN A 500 31.42 1.33 28.72
C GLN A 500 32.20 2.43 28.00
N LEU A 501 33.27 2.09 27.27
CA LEU A 501 33.97 3.07 26.43
C LEU A 501 33.06 3.63 25.33
N PHE A 502 32.27 2.78 24.67
CA PHE A 502 31.32 3.23 23.66
C PHE A 502 30.30 4.23 24.23
N ALA A 503 29.76 3.96 25.41
CA ALA A 503 28.85 4.87 26.10
C ALA A 503 29.56 6.18 26.52
N ALA A 504 30.84 6.09 26.92
CA ALA A 504 31.64 7.22 27.37
C ALA A 504 32.16 8.12 26.23
N VAL A 505 32.04 7.74 24.95
CA VAL A 505 32.45 8.60 23.84
C VAL A 505 31.80 9.98 23.97
N SER A 506 32.59 11.02 23.72
CA SER A 506 32.18 12.42 23.83
C SER A 506 32.54 13.19 22.56
N SER A 507 31.79 14.25 22.28
CA SER A 507 32.08 15.14 21.15
C SER A 507 33.46 15.78 21.31
N SER A 508 34.32 15.59 20.31
CA SER A 508 35.73 16.01 20.36
C SER A 508 36.24 16.41 18.98
N GLN A 509 37.45 16.97 18.93
CA GLN A 509 38.18 17.08 17.67
C GLN A 509 38.50 15.68 17.12
N SER A 510 38.72 15.63 15.81
CA SER A 510 39.17 14.42 15.14
C SER A 510 40.61 14.08 15.55
N GLN A 511 40.84 12.79 15.72
CA GLN A 511 42.14 12.16 15.95
C GLN A 511 43.11 12.44 14.80
N ALA A 512 44.39 12.61 15.13
CA ALA A 512 45.44 12.66 14.12
C ALA A 512 45.59 11.27 13.47
N THR A 513 45.54 11.22 12.15
CA THR A 513 45.67 10.00 11.35
C THR A 513 46.56 10.28 10.16
N GLU A 514 47.55 9.41 9.95
CA GLU A 514 48.43 9.45 8.78
C GLU A 514 47.72 8.82 7.59
N LEU A 515 47.82 9.45 6.41
CA LEU A 515 47.15 9.01 5.19
C LEU A 515 48.21 8.67 4.14
N ASP A 516 47.95 7.64 3.36
CA ASP A 516 48.79 7.27 2.22
C ASP A 516 48.93 8.44 1.21
N ASP A 517 50.06 8.45 0.50
CA ASP A 517 50.39 9.48 -0.48
C ASP A 517 49.26 9.71 -1.50
N GLY A 518 48.88 10.98 -1.68
CA GLY A 518 47.86 11.39 -2.65
C GLY A 518 46.40 11.23 -2.19
N TRP A 519 46.18 10.89 -0.91
CA TRP A 519 44.86 10.85 -0.28
C TRP A 519 44.61 12.00 0.72
N GLY A 520 45.65 12.73 1.11
CA GLY A 520 45.54 13.98 1.87
C GLY A 520 45.59 15.24 0.99
N PRO A 521 45.07 16.40 1.46
CA PRO A 521 44.30 16.57 2.70
C PRO A 521 42.88 15.98 2.58
N SER A 522 42.34 15.53 3.70
CA SER A 522 41.02 14.91 3.78
C SER A 522 40.25 15.44 5.00
N PHE A 523 38.92 15.49 4.91
CA PHE A 523 38.09 15.46 6.10
C PHE A 523 38.41 14.19 6.91
N LEU A 524 38.52 14.33 8.23
CA LEU A 524 38.79 13.23 9.16
C LEU A 524 37.68 13.16 10.21
N GLY A 525 37.09 11.98 10.37
CA GLY A 525 36.19 11.66 11.48
C GLY A 525 36.59 10.36 12.18
N THR A 526 36.02 10.09 13.35
CA THR A 526 36.08 8.77 14.00
C THR A 526 34.70 8.11 13.97
N MET A 527 34.63 6.87 13.50
CA MET A 527 33.46 6.01 13.64
C MET A 527 33.72 5.04 14.81
N TYR A 528 33.10 5.28 15.96
CA TYR A 528 33.04 4.31 17.04
C TYR A 528 31.87 3.39 16.79
N TYR A 529 32.06 2.07 16.89
CA TYR A 529 30.98 1.13 16.63
C TYR A 529 30.99 -0.09 17.55
N ARG A 530 29.82 -0.70 17.69
CA ARG A 530 29.65 -2.03 18.27
C ARG A 530 28.89 -2.88 17.27
N ALA A 531 29.43 -4.05 16.97
CA ALA A 531 28.77 -5.02 16.11
C ALA A 531 27.93 -5.99 16.93
N GLU A 532 26.72 -6.29 16.47
CA GLU A 532 25.87 -7.34 17.03
C GLU A 532 26.00 -8.64 16.23
N ASP A 533 25.30 -9.69 16.68
CA ASP A 533 25.29 -10.99 16.00
C ASP A 533 24.73 -10.85 14.58
N ALA A 534 25.37 -11.56 13.64
CA ALA A 534 24.98 -11.57 12.24
C ALA A 534 24.08 -12.78 11.93
N TYR A 535 23.16 -12.61 10.98
CA TYR A 535 22.29 -13.67 10.46
C TYR A 535 22.25 -13.63 8.93
N VAL A 536 21.62 -14.63 8.31
CA VAL A 536 21.45 -14.70 6.85
C VAL A 536 19.98 -14.58 6.51
N GLU A 537 19.65 -13.64 5.63
CA GLU A 537 18.30 -13.39 5.15
C GLU A 537 18.34 -13.09 3.66
N GLY A 538 17.49 -13.75 2.86
CA GLY A 538 17.43 -13.51 1.42
C GLY A 538 18.75 -13.73 0.67
N GLY A 539 19.65 -14.58 1.19
CA GLY A 539 20.98 -14.80 0.62
C GLY A 539 22.01 -13.70 0.93
N LYS A 540 21.64 -12.69 1.72
CA LYS A 540 22.54 -11.65 2.23
C LYS A 540 22.90 -11.93 3.68
N ARG A 541 24.13 -11.59 4.06
CA ARG A 541 24.52 -11.57 5.47
C ARG A 541 24.11 -10.23 6.08
N VAL A 542 23.24 -10.27 7.08
CA VAL A 542 22.72 -9.08 7.77
C VAL A 542 23.42 -8.92 9.11
N GLN A 543 23.86 -7.71 9.44
CA GLN A 543 24.47 -7.39 10.74
C GLN A 543 23.98 -6.04 11.27
N HIS A 544 23.60 -6.01 12.55
CA HIS A 544 23.22 -4.78 13.24
C HIS A 544 24.45 -4.11 13.86
N LEU A 545 24.49 -2.79 13.78
CA LEU A 545 25.57 -1.96 14.30
C LEU A 545 25.00 -0.86 15.18
N ARG A 546 25.65 -0.60 16.32
CA ARG A 546 25.53 0.65 17.06
C ARG A 546 26.68 1.54 16.68
N VAL A 547 26.41 2.77 16.24
CA VAL A 547 27.45 3.64 15.64
C VAL A 547 27.39 5.04 16.25
N ARG A 548 28.55 5.63 16.51
CA ARG A 548 28.74 7.03 16.89
C ARG A 548 29.81 7.65 16.01
N MET A 549 29.50 8.74 15.32
CA MET A 549 30.46 9.47 14.48
C MET A 549 30.84 10.78 15.15
N ILE A 550 32.12 10.94 15.46
CA ILE A 550 32.66 12.15 16.07
C ILE A 550 33.61 12.84 15.10
N ALA A 551 33.39 14.14 14.88
CA ALA A 551 34.29 15.01 14.16
C ALA A 551 34.09 16.45 14.61
N ILE A 552 35.11 17.30 14.48
CA ILE A 552 34.99 18.77 14.65
C ILE A 552 34.26 19.25 15.92
N ASN A 553 34.40 18.52 17.04
CA ASN A 553 33.72 18.77 18.33
C ASN A 553 32.21 18.54 18.32
N LEU A 554 31.71 17.73 17.38
CA LEU A 554 30.31 17.37 17.25
C LEU A 554 30.16 15.86 17.08
N GLU A 555 29.01 15.36 17.53
CA GLU A 555 28.52 14.03 17.18
C GLU A 555 27.50 14.17 16.06
N ASP A 556 27.75 13.52 14.93
CA ASP A 556 26.83 13.48 13.80
C ASP A 556 25.79 12.37 14.05
N PRO A 557 24.48 12.70 14.06
CA PRO A 557 23.44 11.71 14.27
C PRO A 557 23.19 10.78 13.07
N ALA A 558 23.61 11.16 11.85
CA ALA A 558 23.26 10.42 10.64
C ALA A 558 24.35 10.47 9.55
N CYS A 559 25.54 9.95 9.86
CA CYS A 559 26.68 10.02 8.95
C CYS A 559 26.64 8.93 7.87
N GLY A 560 26.08 9.24 6.70
CA GLY A 560 26.02 8.29 5.57
C GLY A 560 27.39 7.82 5.08
N SER A 561 28.30 8.75 4.77
CA SER A 561 29.65 8.44 4.24
C SER A 561 30.51 7.65 5.24
N GLY A 562 30.37 7.94 6.54
CA GLY A 562 31.05 7.19 7.60
C GLY A 562 30.53 5.77 7.72
N ASN A 563 29.22 5.55 7.65
CA ASN A 563 28.63 4.22 7.62
C ASN A 563 29.03 3.45 6.35
N CYS A 564 29.07 4.08 5.18
CA CYS A 564 29.59 3.46 3.96
C CYS A 564 31.05 3.00 4.11
N ALA A 565 31.92 3.85 4.69
CA ALA A 565 33.32 3.49 4.94
C ALA A 565 33.46 2.31 5.92
N LEU A 566 32.73 2.36 7.04
CA LEU A 566 32.72 1.32 8.07
C LEU A 566 32.26 -0.03 7.49
N THR A 567 31.13 -0.04 6.82
CA THR A 567 30.49 -1.26 6.31
C THR A 567 31.25 -1.84 5.11
N ALA A 568 31.85 -1.01 4.26
CA ALA A 568 32.79 -1.44 3.24
C ALA A 568 33.98 -2.18 3.85
N TYR A 569 34.58 -1.63 4.92
CA TYR A 569 35.66 -2.28 5.64
C TYR A 569 35.22 -3.61 6.24
N LEU A 570 34.10 -3.65 6.95
CA LEU A 570 33.59 -4.89 7.57
C LEU A 570 33.29 -5.98 6.54
N ALA A 571 32.69 -5.63 5.40
CA ALA A 571 32.47 -6.56 4.30
C ALA A 571 33.81 -7.12 3.77
N LEU A 572 34.80 -6.25 3.52
CA LEU A 572 36.13 -6.67 3.07
C LEU A 572 36.85 -7.60 4.07
N GLN A 573 36.61 -7.46 5.38
CA GLN A 573 37.16 -8.38 6.38
C GLN A 573 36.56 -9.79 6.29
N HIS A 574 35.35 -9.94 5.77
CA HIS A 574 34.77 -11.27 5.51
C HIS A 574 35.33 -11.89 4.24
N GLY A 575 35.57 -11.09 3.20
CA GLY A 575 36.31 -11.52 2.01
C GLY A 575 35.62 -12.59 1.15
N GLU A 576 34.31 -12.80 1.31
CA GLU A 576 33.58 -13.79 0.53
C GLU A 576 33.44 -13.35 -0.94
N LYS A 577 33.69 -14.29 -1.87
CA LYS A 577 33.58 -14.04 -3.31
C LYS A 577 32.16 -13.65 -3.69
N ASN A 578 31.98 -12.52 -4.38
CA ASN A 578 30.68 -11.95 -4.69
C ASN A 578 29.78 -11.78 -3.45
N GLY A 579 30.38 -11.59 -2.27
CA GLY A 579 29.67 -11.50 -1.01
C GLY A 579 28.70 -10.31 -1.01
N GLN A 580 27.49 -10.54 -0.51
CA GLN A 580 26.45 -9.53 -0.35
C GLN A 580 26.14 -9.37 1.14
N TYR A 581 26.34 -8.15 1.61
CA TYR A 581 26.21 -7.82 3.03
C TYR A 581 25.21 -6.69 3.19
N ARG A 582 24.41 -6.78 4.24
CA ARG A 582 23.52 -5.71 4.69
C ARG A 582 23.87 -5.34 6.12
N PHE A 583 24.01 -4.06 6.36
CA PHE A 583 24.27 -3.51 7.68
C PHE A 583 23.14 -2.56 8.06
N VAL A 584 22.64 -2.69 9.28
CA VAL A 584 21.62 -1.81 9.85
C VAL A 584 22.26 -1.08 11.02
N SER A 585 22.57 0.20 10.82
CA SER A 585 23.23 1.05 11.79
C SER A 585 22.24 1.94 12.52
N ASP A 586 22.20 1.82 13.84
CA ASP A 586 21.57 2.80 14.72
C ASP A 586 22.61 3.85 15.13
N GLN A 587 22.32 5.12 14.84
CA GLN A 587 23.21 6.25 15.13
C GLN A 587 22.44 7.41 15.77
N GLY A 588 23.12 8.18 16.62
CA GLY A 588 22.60 9.42 17.19
C GLY A 588 21.71 9.27 18.42
N SER A 589 21.44 8.05 18.88
CA SER A 589 20.63 7.80 20.08
C SER A 589 21.19 8.46 21.34
N GLU A 590 22.51 8.50 21.47
CA GLU A 590 23.22 9.05 22.63
C GLU A 590 23.03 10.59 22.74
N ILE A 591 22.69 11.25 21.63
CA ILE A 591 22.38 12.69 21.58
C ILE A 591 20.89 12.95 21.33
N GLY A 592 20.03 11.94 21.50
CA GLY A 592 18.58 12.05 21.31
C GLY A 592 18.15 12.27 19.86
N ARG A 593 19.03 11.96 18.90
CA ARG A 593 18.78 12.09 17.46
C ARG A 593 18.83 10.73 16.73
N ASP A 594 17.98 9.81 17.17
CA ASP A 594 17.80 8.46 16.61
C ASP A 594 17.67 8.46 15.08
N SER A 595 18.67 7.89 14.41
CA SER A 595 18.70 7.67 12.96
C SER A 595 19.05 6.23 12.64
N LYS A 596 18.28 5.62 11.74
CA LYS A 596 18.51 4.26 11.24
C LYS A 596 19.03 4.35 9.81
N ILE A 597 20.23 3.83 9.59
CA ILE A 597 20.93 3.86 8.31
C ILE A 597 21.13 2.43 7.83
N ILE A 598 20.67 2.11 6.63
CA ILE A 598 20.81 0.79 6.05
C ILE A 598 21.83 0.85 4.93
N ILE A 599 22.87 0.01 4.98
CA ILE A 599 23.88 -0.08 3.93
C ILE A 599 23.91 -1.50 3.35
N ASP A 600 23.72 -1.63 2.04
CA ASP A 600 24.04 -2.86 1.32
C ASP A 600 25.40 -2.71 0.61
N VAL A 601 26.31 -3.66 0.84
CA VAL A 601 27.65 -3.71 0.23
C VAL A 601 27.80 -4.98 -0.60
N VAL A 602 28.29 -4.82 -1.83
CA VAL A 602 28.61 -5.94 -2.72
C VAL A 602 30.11 -5.97 -2.98
N LEU A 603 30.73 -7.14 -2.80
CA LEU A 603 32.13 -7.36 -3.12
C LEU A 603 32.33 -7.96 -4.51
N ASN A 604 33.52 -7.78 -5.07
CA ASN A 604 33.91 -8.35 -6.35
C ASN A 604 34.05 -9.89 -6.30
N GLU A 605 34.33 -10.49 -7.46
CA GLU A 605 34.49 -11.94 -7.63
C GLU A 605 35.65 -12.55 -6.82
N HIS A 606 36.55 -11.71 -6.30
CA HIS A 606 37.68 -12.10 -5.48
C HIS A 606 37.46 -11.85 -3.98
N GLY A 607 36.39 -11.14 -3.60
CA GLY A 607 36.11 -10.74 -2.23
C GLY A 607 37.04 -9.65 -1.68
N ASN A 608 37.90 -9.04 -2.51
CA ASN A 608 38.95 -8.12 -2.07
C ASN A 608 38.73 -6.65 -2.50
N GLY A 609 37.59 -6.36 -3.12
CA GLY A 609 37.22 -5.02 -3.54
C GLY A 609 35.71 -4.84 -3.51
N VAL A 610 35.28 -3.62 -3.25
CA VAL A 610 33.85 -3.25 -3.23
C VAL A 610 33.42 -2.88 -4.65
N THR A 611 32.31 -3.44 -5.13
CA THR A 611 31.75 -3.11 -6.45
C THR A 611 30.66 -2.05 -6.33
N SER A 612 29.78 -2.18 -5.34
CA SER A 612 28.68 -1.25 -5.13
C SER A 612 28.35 -1.10 -3.64
N ILE A 613 27.88 0.10 -3.30
CA ILE A 613 27.39 0.48 -1.97
C ILE A 613 26.06 1.18 -2.17
N PHE A 614 25.03 0.70 -1.49
CA PHE A 614 23.71 1.30 -1.49
C PHE A 614 23.37 1.80 -0.09
N LEU A 615 23.07 3.10 0.02
CA LEU A 615 22.64 3.77 1.24
C LEU A 615 21.14 3.91 1.23
N SER A 616 20.46 3.43 2.26
CA SER A 616 19.01 3.56 2.41
C SER A 616 18.61 4.14 3.75
N GLY A 617 17.48 4.83 3.79
CA GLY A 617 16.93 5.40 5.01
C GLY A 617 15.44 5.73 4.94
N GLU A 618 14.82 5.73 6.12
CA GLU A 618 13.44 6.17 6.36
C GLU A 618 13.40 7.70 6.50
N ALA A 619 12.28 8.33 6.14
CA ALA A 619 12.04 9.74 6.44
C ALA A 619 10.56 9.97 6.73
N VAL A 620 10.28 10.86 7.69
CA VAL A 620 8.91 11.22 8.08
C VAL A 620 8.69 12.70 7.81
N PRO A 621 7.61 13.08 7.11
CA PRO A 621 7.25 14.49 6.94
C PRO A 621 6.79 15.08 8.27
N VAL A 622 7.52 16.08 8.77
CA VAL A 622 7.18 16.76 10.04
C VAL A 622 6.30 18.00 9.81
N THR A 623 6.66 18.83 8.83
CA THR A 623 5.92 20.07 8.51
C THR A 623 6.00 20.36 7.01
N GLU A 624 5.03 21.11 6.50
CA GLU A 624 5.01 21.69 5.14
C GLU A 624 4.51 23.13 5.22
N GLY A 625 4.98 23.99 4.32
CA GLY A 625 4.62 25.40 4.31
C GLY A 625 5.05 26.10 3.01
N THR A 626 4.79 27.40 2.93
CA THR A 626 5.09 28.23 1.77
C THR A 626 6.02 29.38 2.17
N LEU A 627 7.07 29.60 1.39
CA LEU A 627 7.90 30.80 1.48
C LEU A 627 7.25 31.93 0.69
N LEU A 628 6.94 33.05 1.35
CA LEU A 628 6.43 34.25 0.70
C LEU A 628 7.62 35.14 0.33
N LEU A 629 7.78 35.42 -0.96
CA LEU A 629 8.84 36.30 -1.45
C LEU A 629 8.35 37.76 -1.45
N PRO A 630 9.17 38.73 -1.03
CA PRO A 630 8.84 40.13 -1.17
C PRO A 630 8.66 40.49 -2.65
N GLU A 631 7.64 41.30 -2.96
CA GLU A 631 7.31 41.79 -4.31
C GLU A 631 8.38 42.69 -4.92
#